data_AF-A0A1Y5P0K1-F1
#
_entry.id   AF-A0A1Y5P0K1-F1
#
_cell.length_a   1.000
_cell.length_b   1.000
_cell.length_c   1.000
_cell.angle_alpha   90.00
_cell.angle_beta   90.00
_cell.angle_gamma   90.00
#
_symmetry.space_group_name_H-M   'P 1'
#
loop_
_entity.id
_entity.type
_entity.pdbx_description
1 polymer ?
#
loop_
_entity_poly.entity_id
_entity_poly.type
_entity_poly.pdbx_seq_one_letter_code
_entity_poly.pdbx_strand_id
1 'polypeptide(L)'
;MPVHYQLATRPGAEHVALITLDRPEAKNACDLEHFHQLAQAWKRFDGDDDAWVAIFTGVGRSYMSGADLKTYVPEITALAKELKEGTATSVKGYSLADGTDAVLRGSKIYKPIIAAINGPCVAGGMEMLGGVDIRIASENATFGVLEPARGLFAGGGTTVRLPRQIPFAQAMEFLLCADIIDAQRAFQMGLLNTVVGEDELLAKAFEYAARIVKNAPLAVRATKRSVLEGLKMDMREAYRNEGAISREVFATEDAKEGPRAFAEKRAPRWTGR
;
A
#
# COMPACT_ATOMS: atom_id res chain seq x y z
N MET A 1 -9.59 17.30 -6.52
CA MET A 1 -8.23 16.77 -6.39
C MET A 1 -8.27 15.32 -6.81
N PRO A 2 -7.35 14.84 -7.65
CA PRO A 2 -7.34 13.47 -8.15
C PRO A 2 -7.11 12.40 -7.08
N VAL A 3 -6.55 12.77 -5.93
CA VAL A 3 -6.42 11.88 -4.77
C VAL A 3 -7.08 12.54 -3.56
N HIS A 4 -8.04 11.83 -2.96
CA HIS A 4 -8.72 12.28 -1.74
C HIS A 4 -8.08 11.62 -0.52
N TYR A 5 -7.85 12.41 0.53
CA TYR A 5 -7.34 11.94 1.81
C TYR A 5 -8.30 12.34 2.92
N GLN A 6 -8.88 11.37 3.61
CA GLN A 6 -9.84 11.59 4.69
C GLN A 6 -9.47 10.77 5.93
N LEU A 7 -9.19 11.44 7.05
CA LEU A 7 -8.96 10.80 8.35
C LEU A 7 -10.26 10.81 9.15
N ALA A 8 -10.47 9.81 10.02
CA ALA A 8 -11.62 9.76 10.93
C ALA A 8 -12.98 9.83 10.20
N THR A 9 -13.12 9.09 9.09
CA THR A 9 -14.29 9.15 8.20
C THR A 9 -15.60 8.68 8.85
N ARG A 10 -15.53 7.91 9.94
CA ARG A 10 -16.69 7.37 10.65
C ARG A 10 -16.37 7.04 12.11
N PRO A 11 -17.39 6.93 12.99
CA PRO A 11 -17.19 6.48 14.38
C PRO A 11 -16.46 5.13 14.45
N GLY A 12 -15.47 5.01 15.34
CA GLY A 12 -14.64 3.81 15.49
C GLY A 12 -13.54 3.66 14.42
N ALA A 13 -13.31 4.69 13.61
CA ALA A 13 -12.25 4.75 12.60
C ALA A 13 -11.40 6.03 12.74
N GLU A 14 -11.28 6.57 13.96
CA GLU A 14 -10.63 7.85 14.27
C GLU A 14 -9.16 7.90 13.78
N HIS A 15 -8.48 6.76 13.84
CA HIS A 15 -7.09 6.61 13.41
C HIS A 15 -6.91 5.99 12.01
N VAL A 16 -7.98 5.97 11.20
CA VAL A 16 -7.98 5.35 9.87
C VAL A 16 -8.06 6.42 8.78
N ALA A 17 -7.03 6.47 7.94
CA ALA A 17 -7.00 7.32 6.75
C ALA A 17 -7.57 6.55 5.56
N LEU A 18 -8.65 7.06 4.95
CA LEU A 18 -9.15 6.60 3.66
C LEU A 18 -8.52 7.45 2.55
N ILE A 19 -7.73 6.79 1.70
CA ILE A 19 -7.09 7.38 0.52
C ILE A 19 -7.80 6.84 -0.71
N THR A 20 -8.37 7.73 -1.53
CA THR A 20 -9.16 7.34 -2.70
C THR A 20 -8.59 7.97 -3.97
N LEU A 21 -8.29 7.14 -4.97
CA LEU A 21 -7.90 7.58 -6.31
C LEU A 21 -9.15 7.88 -7.13
N ASP A 22 -9.25 9.09 -7.68
CA ASP A 22 -10.43 9.63 -8.36
C ASP A 22 -10.12 10.07 -9.78
N ARG A 23 -10.16 9.11 -10.71
CA ARG A 23 -10.07 9.34 -12.16
C ARG A 23 -10.91 8.32 -12.96
N PRO A 24 -12.22 8.24 -12.71
CA PRO A 24 -13.08 7.17 -13.21
C PRO A 24 -13.12 7.11 -14.75
N GLU A 25 -13.06 8.25 -15.43
CA GLU A 25 -13.06 8.37 -16.89
C GLU A 25 -11.86 7.69 -17.55
N ALA A 26 -10.76 7.52 -16.82
CA ALA A 26 -9.55 6.82 -17.26
C ALA A 26 -9.32 5.50 -16.50
N LYS A 27 -10.37 4.93 -15.87
CA LYS A 27 -10.28 3.71 -15.06
C LYS A 27 -9.20 3.78 -13.97
N ASN A 28 -9.04 4.97 -13.38
CA ASN A 28 -8.01 5.25 -12.37
C ASN A 28 -6.58 4.95 -12.87
N ALA A 29 -6.31 5.18 -14.16
CA ALA A 29 -4.94 5.29 -14.66
C ALA A 29 -4.34 6.65 -14.28
N CYS A 30 -3.11 6.70 -13.81
CA CYS A 30 -2.47 7.91 -13.30
C CYS A 30 -1.70 8.66 -14.38
N ASP A 31 -1.93 9.97 -14.49
CA ASP A 31 -1.01 10.92 -15.12
C ASP A 31 0.05 11.39 -14.10
N LEU A 32 0.90 12.36 -14.47
CA LEU A 32 1.96 12.86 -13.58
C LEU A 32 1.40 13.47 -12.28
N GLU A 33 0.28 14.20 -12.36
CA GLU A 33 -0.35 14.82 -11.19
C GLU A 33 -0.93 13.79 -10.23
N HIS A 34 -1.56 12.73 -10.75
CA HIS A 34 -2.10 11.66 -9.92
C HIS A 34 -1.01 10.92 -9.17
N PHE A 35 0.10 10.58 -9.85
CA PHE A 35 1.26 9.97 -9.18
C PHE A 35 1.84 10.90 -8.11
N HIS A 36 2.00 12.18 -8.42
CA HIS A 36 2.49 13.17 -7.46
C HIS A 36 1.61 13.26 -6.22
N GLN A 37 0.30 13.46 -6.39
CA GLN A 37 -0.62 13.59 -5.25
C GLN A 37 -0.70 12.30 -4.42
N LEU A 38 -0.62 11.14 -5.06
CA LEU A 38 -0.60 9.86 -4.35
C LEU A 38 0.68 9.70 -3.52
N ALA A 39 1.85 10.07 -4.07
CA ALA A 39 3.10 10.11 -3.32
C ALA A 39 3.02 11.09 -2.12
N GLN A 40 2.42 12.27 -2.30
CA GLN A 40 2.19 13.21 -1.20
C GLN A 40 1.20 12.67 -0.16
N ALA A 41 0.16 11.95 -0.57
CA ALA A 41 -0.80 11.32 0.35
C ALA A 41 -0.10 10.26 1.22
N TRP A 42 0.80 9.47 0.65
CA TRP A 42 1.61 8.52 1.40
C TRP A 42 2.57 9.19 2.37
N LYS A 43 3.24 10.26 1.94
CA LYS A 43 4.11 11.07 2.82
C LYS A 43 3.33 11.70 3.97
N ARG A 44 2.14 12.24 3.69
CA ARG A 44 1.22 12.75 4.71
C ARG A 44 0.84 11.65 5.70
N PHE A 45 0.41 10.49 5.20
CA PHE A 45 0.05 9.36 6.05
C PHE A 45 1.20 8.92 6.96
N ASP A 46 2.42 8.83 6.44
CA ASP A 46 3.58 8.43 7.23
C ASP A 46 3.91 9.45 8.33
N GLY A 47 3.79 10.75 8.03
CA GLY A 47 4.07 11.85 8.97
C GLY A 47 2.94 12.22 9.95
N ASP A 48 1.71 11.72 9.75
CA ASP A 48 0.55 12.06 10.60
C ASP A 48 0.41 11.08 11.78
N ASP A 49 0.77 11.51 12.99
CA ASP A 49 0.75 10.64 14.18
C ASP A 49 -0.64 10.11 14.56
N ASP A 50 -1.71 10.80 14.15
CA ASP A 50 -3.09 10.38 14.38
C ASP A 50 -3.57 9.37 13.34
N ALA A 51 -2.94 9.32 12.16
CA ALA A 51 -3.21 8.28 11.16
C ALA A 51 -2.39 7.02 11.46
N TRP A 52 -3.05 5.96 11.93
CA TRP A 52 -2.39 4.70 12.29
C TRP A 52 -2.49 3.65 11.20
N VAL A 53 -3.59 3.62 10.46
CA VAL A 53 -3.85 2.65 9.38
C VAL A 53 -4.37 3.40 8.16
N ALA A 54 -3.90 3.04 6.97
CA ALA A 54 -4.47 3.52 5.72
C ALA A 54 -5.35 2.43 5.09
N ILE A 55 -6.49 2.86 4.52
CA ILE A 55 -7.25 2.10 3.53
C ILE A 55 -7.08 2.82 2.21
N PHE A 56 -6.66 2.12 1.16
CA PHE A 56 -6.59 2.65 -0.19
C PHE A 56 -7.59 1.95 -1.12
N THR A 57 -8.28 2.75 -1.94
CA THR A 57 -9.23 2.27 -2.95
C THR A 57 -9.30 3.23 -4.14
N GLY A 58 -9.99 2.84 -5.21
CA GLY A 58 -10.33 3.72 -6.32
C GLY A 58 -11.82 4.04 -6.35
N VAL A 59 -12.21 5.15 -6.97
CA VAL A 59 -13.63 5.42 -7.25
C VAL A 59 -14.15 4.55 -8.40
N GLY A 60 -15.47 4.46 -8.52
CA GLY A 60 -16.13 3.75 -9.60
C GLY A 60 -15.81 2.25 -9.58
N ARG A 61 -15.61 1.65 -10.76
CA ARG A 61 -15.39 0.21 -10.93
C ARG A 61 -13.94 -0.14 -11.24
N SER A 62 -12.97 0.61 -10.72
CA SER A 62 -11.55 0.33 -10.94
C SER A 62 -10.74 0.72 -9.72
N TYR A 63 -9.77 -0.10 -9.37
CA TYR A 63 -8.86 0.20 -8.27
C TYR A 63 -7.78 1.16 -8.78
N MET A 64 -6.93 0.67 -9.69
CA MET A 64 -5.87 1.44 -10.33
C MET A 64 -5.37 0.68 -11.56
N SER A 65 -5.30 1.35 -12.71
CA SER A 65 -4.91 0.73 -13.99
C SER A 65 -3.48 1.05 -14.44
N GLY A 66 -2.64 1.56 -13.53
CA GLY A 66 -1.26 1.95 -13.81
C GLY A 66 -1.14 3.34 -14.42
N ALA A 67 -0.07 3.58 -15.19
CA ALA A 67 0.15 4.87 -15.83
C ALA A 67 -0.76 5.06 -17.05
N ASP A 68 -1.29 6.27 -17.21
CA ASP A 68 -1.92 6.69 -18.46
C ASP A 68 -0.85 6.96 -19.52
N LEU A 69 -0.62 5.97 -20.39
CA LEU A 69 0.45 6.04 -21.39
C LEU A 69 0.30 7.24 -22.35
N LYS A 70 -0.90 7.82 -22.50
CA LYS A 70 -1.13 8.95 -23.41
C LYS A 70 -0.64 10.27 -22.82
N THR A 71 -0.77 10.45 -21.50
CA THR A 71 -0.41 11.69 -20.80
C THR A 71 0.89 11.55 -20.03
N TYR A 72 1.04 10.47 -19.27
CA TYR A 72 2.18 10.28 -18.37
C TYR A 72 3.51 10.15 -19.11
N VAL A 73 3.58 9.41 -20.21
CA VAL A 73 4.84 9.18 -20.94
C VAL A 73 5.43 10.49 -21.50
N PRO A 74 4.66 11.35 -22.20
CA PRO A 74 5.14 12.69 -22.58
C PRO A 74 5.56 13.55 -21.38
N GLU A 75 4.74 13.58 -20.33
CA GLU A 75 4.96 14.41 -19.13
C GLU A 75 6.26 14.03 -18.38
N ILE A 76 6.43 12.73 -18.09
CA ILE A 76 7.62 12.24 -17.37
C ILE A 76 8.90 12.40 -18.21
N THR A 77 8.80 12.28 -19.55
CA THR A 77 9.93 12.49 -20.45
C THR A 77 10.37 13.95 -20.46
N ALA A 78 9.41 14.88 -20.51
CA ALA A 78 9.69 16.31 -20.42
C ALA A 78 10.32 16.68 -19.06
N LEU A 79 9.76 16.16 -17.96
CA LEU A 79 10.30 16.35 -16.62
C LEU A 79 11.73 15.83 -16.50
N ALA A 80 12.01 14.62 -17.00
CA ALA A 80 13.35 14.03 -16.96
C ALA A 80 14.37 14.86 -17.75
N LYS A 81 13.97 15.42 -18.89
CA LYS A 81 14.83 16.31 -19.68
C LYS A 81 15.17 17.59 -18.90
N GLU A 82 14.16 18.26 -18.34
CA GLU A 82 14.35 19.50 -17.58
C GLU A 82 15.23 19.29 -16.34
N LEU A 83 15.04 18.18 -15.61
CA LEU A 83 15.87 17.82 -14.46
C LEU A 83 17.32 17.51 -14.85
N LYS A 84 17.56 16.92 -16.02
CA LYS A 84 18.91 16.63 -16.52
C LYS A 84 19.66 17.90 -16.94
N GLU A 85 18.93 18.90 -17.40
CA GLU A 85 19.47 20.21 -17.81
C GLU A 85 19.73 21.13 -16.60
N GLY A 86 19.10 20.85 -15.45
CA GLY A 86 19.28 21.57 -14.19
C GLY A 86 20.10 20.82 -13.13
N THR A 87 20.20 21.42 -11.94
CA THR A 87 20.70 20.76 -10.71
C THR A 87 19.57 20.43 -9.73
N ALA A 88 18.32 20.74 -10.09
CA ALA A 88 17.16 20.53 -9.25
C ALA A 88 16.77 19.04 -9.19
N THR A 89 16.23 18.61 -8.06
CA THR A 89 15.68 17.26 -7.87
C THR A 89 14.18 17.18 -8.14
N SER A 90 13.53 18.33 -8.37
CA SER A 90 12.12 18.45 -8.75
C SER A 90 11.89 19.70 -9.62
N VAL A 91 10.83 19.68 -10.43
CA VAL A 91 10.36 20.81 -11.23
C VAL A 91 8.88 21.00 -10.96
N LYS A 92 8.47 22.23 -10.58
CA LYS A 92 7.07 22.57 -10.25
C LYS A 92 6.44 21.64 -9.19
N GLY A 93 7.26 21.07 -8.30
CA GLY A 93 6.85 20.12 -7.28
C GLY A 93 6.93 18.64 -7.71
N TYR A 94 7.00 18.35 -9.00
CA TYR A 94 7.10 16.98 -9.52
C TYR A 94 8.52 16.44 -9.44
N SER A 95 8.66 15.17 -9.05
CA SER A 95 9.92 14.45 -9.04
C SER A 95 9.83 13.16 -9.85
N LEU A 96 10.97 12.66 -10.35
CA LEU A 96 11.02 11.33 -11.00
C LEU A 96 10.73 10.18 -10.02
N ALA A 97 10.84 10.43 -8.71
CA ALA A 97 10.53 9.44 -7.68
C ALA A 97 9.03 9.29 -7.44
N ASP A 98 8.21 10.30 -7.78
CA ASP A 98 6.77 10.35 -7.48
C ASP A 98 6.05 9.09 -7.97
N GLY A 99 6.36 8.62 -9.19
CA GLY A 99 5.78 7.37 -9.72
C GLY A 99 6.12 6.15 -8.86
N THR A 100 7.37 6.02 -8.42
CA THR A 100 7.80 4.90 -7.57
C THR A 100 7.32 5.02 -6.12
N ASP A 101 7.16 6.24 -5.60
CA ASP A 101 6.61 6.47 -4.26
C ASP A 101 5.10 6.24 -4.24
N ALA A 102 4.39 6.65 -5.28
CA ALA A 102 2.96 6.40 -5.43
C ALA A 102 2.60 4.91 -5.39
N VAL A 103 3.41 4.06 -6.03
CA VAL A 103 3.26 2.58 -6.00
C VAL A 103 4.01 1.93 -4.82
N LEU A 104 4.34 2.70 -3.80
CA LEU A 104 4.98 2.27 -2.56
C LEU A 104 6.36 1.61 -2.75
N ARG A 105 6.98 1.68 -3.94
CA ARG A 105 8.31 1.11 -4.21
C ARG A 105 9.41 1.90 -3.52
N GLY A 106 9.35 3.22 -3.58
CA GLY A 106 10.32 4.12 -2.95
C GLY A 106 9.99 4.47 -1.50
N SER A 107 8.74 4.24 -1.07
CA SER A 107 8.25 4.64 0.24
C SER A 107 8.60 3.64 1.34
N LYS A 108 9.09 4.15 2.49
CA LYS A 108 9.42 3.36 3.68
C LYS A 108 8.37 3.58 4.78
N ILE A 109 7.18 3.05 4.57
CA ILE A 109 6.04 3.24 5.49
C ILE A 109 5.86 1.99 6.36
N TYR A 110 5.98 2.17 7.68
CA TYR A 110 5.78 1.10 8.65
C TYR A 110 4.41 1.13 9.34
N LYS A 111 3.56 2.08 8.97
CA LYS A 111 2.13 2.02 9.31
C LYS A 111 1.40 1.01 8.40
N PRO A 112 0.40 0.28 8.90
CA PRO A 112 -0.36 -0.67 8.09
C PRO A 112 -1.15 -0.01 6.95
N ILE A 113 -1.18 -0.67 5.79
CA ILE A 113 -1.90 -0.26 4.59
C ILE A 113 -2.79 -1.42 4.14
N ILE A 114 -4.08 -1.15 4.01
CA ILE A 114 -5.10 -2.08 3.53
C ILE A 114 -5.53 -1.64 2.13
N ALA A 115 -5.43 -2.54 1.15
CA ALA A 115 -6.00 -2.33 -0.18
C ALA A 115 -7.43 -2.88 -0.24
N ALA A 116 -8.39 -2.00 -0.56
CA ALA A 116 -9.78 -2.34 -0.85
C ALA A 116 -9.98 -2.27 -2.38
N ILE A 117 -9.90 -3.43 -3.04
CA ILE A 117 -9.78 -3.55 -4.50
C ILE A 117 -11.18 -3.68 -5.12
N ASN A 118 -11.71 -2.56 -5.61
CA ASN A 118 -13.08 -2.42 -6.12
C ASN A 118 -13.28 -2.77 -7.60
N GLY A 119 -12.22 -3.19 -8.30
CA GLY A 119 -12.28 -3.49 -9.73
C GLY A 119 -10.89 -3.83 -10.29
N PRO A 120 -10.64 -3.58 -11.58
CA PRO A 120 -9.35 -3.82 -12.20
C PRO A 120 -8.18 -3.23 -11.40
N CYS A 121 -7.21 -4.09 -11.10
CA CYS A 121 -5.96 -3.82 -10.43
C CYS A 121 -4.85 -4.34 -11.36
N VAL A 122 -4.36 -3.47 -12.24
CA VAL A 122 -3.42 -3.86 -13.29
C VAL A 122 -2.25 -2.90 -13.37
N ALA A 123 -1.12 -3.37 -13.90
CA ALA A 123 0.11 -2.59 -14.05
C ALA A 123 0.52 -1.90 -12.73
N GLY A 124 0.56 -0.56 -12.68
CA GLY A 124 0.86 0.19 -11.46
C GLY A 124 -0.05 -0.12 -10.26
N GLY A 125 -1.29 -0.59 -10.50
CA GLY A 125 -2.14 -1.12 -9.44
C GLY A 125 -1.55 -2.37 -8.78
N MET A 126 -1.02 -3.31 -9.58
CA MET A 126 -0.31 -4.49 -9.10
C MET A 126 1.04 -4.14 -8.45
N GLU A 127 1.74 -3.13 -8.97
CA GLU A 127 3.00 -2.64 -8.40
C GLU A 127 2.79 -2.08 -6.98
N MET A 128 1.71 -1.31 -6.78
CA MET A 128 1.29 -0.85 -5.46
C MET A 128 0.83 -2.01 -4.58
N LEU A 129 0.05 -2.95 -5.13
CA LEU A 129 -0.55 -4.05 -4.37
C LEU A 129 0.50 -4.91 -3.64
N GLY A 130 1.69 -5.06 -4.21
CA GLY A 130 2.81 -5.74 -3.55
C GLY A 130 3.41 -4.98 -2.36
N GLY A 131 3.15 -3.67 -2.23
CA GLY A 131 3.63 -2.81 -1.15
C GLY A 131 2.63 -2.61 0.00
N VAL A 132 1.40 -3.12 -0.12
CA VAL A 132 0.38 -3.08 0.95
C VAL A 132 0.44 -4.33 1.83
N ASP A 133 -0.21 -4.30 3.00
CA ASP A 133 -0.12 -5.37 4.00
C ASP A 133 -1.32 -6.33 3.98
N ILE A 134 -2.52 -5.80 3.72
CA ILE A 134 -3.77 -6.58 3.68
C ILE A 134 -4.52 -6.26 2.41
N ARG A 135 -5.01 -7.30 1.71
CA ARG A 135 -5.63 -7.19 0.39
C ARG A 135 -7.01 -7.81 0.41
N ILE A 136 -8.02 -6.96 0.22
CA ILE A 136 -9.44 -7.32 0.23
C ILE A 136 -9.98 -6.94 -1.14
N ALA A 137 -10.61 -7.88 -1.84
CA ALA A 137 -11.14 -7.62 -3.17
C ALA A 137 -12.65 -7.77 -3.23
N SER A 138 -13.28 -6.96 -4.08
CA SER A 138 -14.60 -7.27 -4.61
C SER A 138 -14.49 -8.53 -5.49
N GLU A 139 -15.55 -9.34 -5.52
CA GLU A 139 -15.67 -10.48 -6.45
C GLU A 139 -15.52 -10.07 -7.93
N ASN A 140 -15.81 -8.80 -8.26
CA ASN A 140 -15.69 -8.23 -9.59
C ASN A 140 -14.26 -7.73 -9.92
N ALA A 141 -13.31 -7.83 -8.99
CA ALA A 141 -11.94 -7.40 -9.22
C ALA A 141 -11.17 -8.33 -10.16
N THR A 142 -10.32 -7.75 -10.98
CA THR A 142 -9.42 -8.47 -11.88
C THR A 142 -7.99 -8.00 -11.69
N PHE A 143 -7.03 -8.90 -11.92
CA PHE A 143 -5.62 -8.68 -11.62
C PHE A 143 -4.75 -9.03 -12.83
N GLY A 144 -3.73 -8.24 -13.10
CA GLY A 144 -2.83 -8.49 -14.23
C GLY A 144 -1.55 -7.67 -14.22
N VAL A 145 -0.44 -8.31 -14.57
CA VAL A 145 0.85 -7.66 -14.90
C VAL A 145 1.00 -7.75 -16.41
N LEU A 146 0.51 -6.71 -17.10
CA LEU A 146 0.28 -6.73 -18.55
C LEU A 146 1.43 -6.10 -19.35
N GLU A 147 2.44 -5.57 -18.68
CA GLU A 147 3.62 -4.93 -19.27
C GLU A 147 4.33 -5.86 -20.27
N PRO A 148 4.59 -7.15 -19.98
CA PRO A 148 5.26 -8.04 -20.93
C PRO A 148 4.51 -8.21 -22.25
N ALA A 149 3.17 -8.30 -22.20
CA ALA A 149 2.32 -8.39 -23.41
C ALA A 149 2.42 -7.15 -24.30
N ARG A 150 2.95 -6.04 -23.78
CA ARG A 150 3.16 -4.77 -24.50
C ARG A 150 4.65 -4.50 -24.79
N GLY A 151 5.53 -5.49 -24.59
CA GLY A 151 6.98 -5.31 -24.73
C GLY A 151 7.59 -4.39 -23.68
N LEU A 152 6.93 -4.24 -22.53
CA LEU A 152 7.34 -3.40 -21.41
C LEU A 152 7.73 -4.27 -20.19
N PHE A 153 8.22 -3.62 -19.14
CA PHE A 153 8.63 -4.24 -17.88
C PHE A 153 7.93 -3.57 -16.70
N ALA A 154 7.42 -4.37 -15.74
CA ALA A 154 6.83 -3.89 -14.50
C ALA A 154 7.91 -3.37 -13.52
N GLY A 155 8.25 -2.09 -13.65
CA GLY A 155 9.35 -1.40 -12.95
C GLY A 155 9.03 -0.93 -11.53
N GLY A 156 7.77 -0.93 -11.13
CA GLY A 156 7.26 -0.52 -9.81
C GLY A 156 7.38 -1.60 -8.73
N GLY A 157 8.03 -2.73 -9.02
CA GLY A 157 8.53 -3.67 -8.00
C GLY A 157 7.78 -4.99 -7.88
N THR A 158 6.76 -5.23 -8.70
CA THR A 158 5.99 -6.49 -8.70
C THR A 158 6.89 -7.72 -8.92
N THR A 159 7.86 -7.62 -9.83
CA THR A 159 8.84 -8.69 -10.12
C THR A 159 9.74 -9.04 -8.93
N VAL A 160 9.86 -8.14 -7.95
CA VAL A 160 10.61 -8.37 -6.71
C VAL A 160 9.69 -8.89 -5.61
N ARG A 161 8.53 -8.25 -5.42
CA ARG A 161 7.64 -8.50 -4.28
C ARG A 161 6.82 -9.77 -4.44
N LEU A 162 6.20 -9.98 -5.60
CA LEU A 162 5.26 -11.07 -5.81
C LEU A 162 5.85 -12.47 -5.54
N PRO A 163 7.01 -12.86 -6.09
CA PRO A 163 7.58 -14.19 -5.84
C PRO A 163 8.04 -14.41 -4.39
N ARG A 164 8.10 -13.35 -3.57
CA ARG A 164 8.38 -13.43 -2.12
C ARG A 164 7.10 -13.54 -1.28
N GLN A 165 5.94 -13.30 -1.87
CA GLN A 165 4.65 -13.22 -1.18
C GLN A 165 3.71 -14.38 -1.51
N ILE A 166 3.81 -14.97 -2.70
CA ILE A 166 2.99 -16.11 -3.14
C ILE A 166 3.86 -17.27 -3.65
N PRO A 167 3.31 -18.50 -3.82
CA PRO A 167 4.08 -19.62 -4.34
C PRO A 167 4.77 -19.30 -5.67
N PHE A 168 6.06 -19.62 -5.76
CA PHE A 168 6.90 -19.21 -6.89
C PHE A 168 6.34 -19.60 -8.26
N ALA A 169 5.83 -20.83 -8.42
CA ALA A 169 5.26 -21.28 -9.69
C ALA A 169 4.06 -20.42 -10.14
N GLN A 170 3.18 -20.05 -9.19
CA GLN A 170 2.03 -19.18 -9.44
C GLN A 170 2.46 -17.77 -9.81
N ALA A 171 3.48 -17.24 -9.12
CA ALA A 171 4.06 -15.93 -9.45
C ALA A 171 4.66 -15.92 -10.86
N MET A 172 5.41 -16.96 -11.23
CA MET A 172 6.04 -17.03 -12.55
C MET A 172 5.03 -17.18 -13.68
N GLU A 173 3.99 -18.01 -13.51
CA GLU A 173 2.86 -18.11 -14.45
C GLU A 173 2.24 -16.72 -14.67
N PHE A 174 1.84 -16.06 -13.58
CA PHE A 174 1.19 -14.75 -13.65
C PHE A 174 2.07 -13.64 -14.25
N LEU A 175 3.36 -13.62 -13.91
CA LEU A 175 4.30 -12.60 -14.41
C LEU A 175 4.72 -12.81 -15.87
N LEU A 176 4.86 -14.06 -16.31
CA LEU A 176 5.37 -14.38 -17.66
C LEU A 176 4.26 -14.46 -18.69
N CYS A 177 3.10 -15.02 -18.34
CA CYS A 177 1.98 -15.18 -19.27
C CYS A 177 1.25 -13.85 -19.51
N ALA A 178 1.33 -12.91 -18.57
CA ALA A 178 0.69 -11.59 -18.66
C ALA A 178 -0.82 -11.67 -18.90
N ASP A 179 -1.46 -12.70 -18.34
CA ASP A 179 -2.90 -12.92 -18.39
C ASP A 179 -3.62 -12.16 -17.27
N ILE A 180 -4.92 -11.90 -17.49
CA ILE A 180 -5.82 -11.37 -16.46
C ILE A 180 -6.43 -12.54 -15.69
N ILE A 181 -6.38 -12.48 -14.36
CA ILE A 181 -7.05 -13.42 -13.47
C ILE A 181 -8.17 -12.72 -12.69
N ASP A 182 -9.18 -13.48 -12.27
CA ASP A 182 -10.26 -12.99 -11.41
C ASP A 182 -9.88 -13.01 -9.91
N ALA A 183 -10.75 -12.46 -9.07
CA ALA A 183 -10.55 -12.38 -7.63
C ALA A 183 -10.45 -13.77 -6.96
N GLN A 184 -11.18 -14.77 -7.45
CA GLN A 184 -11.15 -16.11 -6.85
C GLN A 184 -9.83 -16.81 -7.13
N ARG A 185 -9.33 -16.73 -8.36
CA ARG A 185 -8.00 -17.24 -8.72
C ARG A 185 -6.91 -16.51 -7.95
N ALA A 186 -6.99 -15.18 -7.84
CA ALA A 186 -6.06 -14.39 -7.03
C ALA A 186 -6.06 -14.82 -5.54
N PHE A 187 -7.23 -15.10 -4.96
CA PHE A 187 -7.34 -15.63 -3.60
C PHE A 187 -6.69 -17.03 -3.47
N GLN A 188 -6.97 -17.94 -4.40
CA GLN A 188 -6.38 -19.30 -4.41
C GLN A 188 -4.85 -19.29 -4.55
N MET A 189 -4.29 -18.31 -5.27
CA MET A 189 -2.85 -18.12 -5.40
C MET A 189 -2.20 -17.58 -4.12
N GLY A 190 -2.98 -17.16 -3.13
CA GLY A 190 -2.49 -16.48 -1.92
C GLY A 190 -2.22 -15.00 -2.11
N LEU A 191 -2.67 -14.40 -3.23
CA LEU A 191 -2.53 -12.96 -3.44
C LEU A 191 -3.49 -12.18 -2.54
N LEU A 192 -4.68 -12.68 -2.25
CA LEU A 192 -5.70 -11.95 -1.47
C LEU A 192 -5.91 -12.55 -0.08
N ASN A 193 -6.28 -11.72 0.89
CA ASN A 193 -6.69 -12.17 2.22
C ASN A 193 -8.17 -12.57 2.25
N THR A 194 -9.03 -11.91 1.47
CA THR A 194 -10.45 -12.24 1.37
C THR A 194 -11.08 -11.62 0.12
N VAL A 195 -12.19 -12.22 -0.33
CA VAL A 195 -13.04 -11.75 -1.42
C VAL A 195 -14.45 -11.58 -0.88
N VAL A 196 -15.10 -10.47 -1.19
CA VAL A 196 -16.44 -10.11 -0.70
C VAL A 196 -17.29 -9.52 -1.84
N GLY A 197 -18.60 -9.35 -1.61
CA GLY A 197 -19.45 -8.63 -2.56
C GLY A 197 -19.03 -7.16 -2.70
N GLU A 198 -19.33 -6.54 -3.85
CA GLU A 198 -18.95 -5.15 -4.16
C GLU A 198 -19.40 -4.16 -3.07
N ASP A 199 -20.64 -4.31 -2.59
CA ASP A 199 -21.25 -3.46 -1.56
C ASP A 199 -20.66 -3.66 -0.15
N GLU A 200 -19.91 -4.75 0.06
CA GLU A 200 -19.30 -5.10 1.36
C GLU A 200 -17.83 -4.71 1.46
N LEU A 201 -17.20 -4.34 0.34
CA LEU A 201 -15.75 -4.17 0.23
C LEU A 201 -15.19 -3.18 1.25
N LEU A 202 -15.71 -1.96 1.29
CA LEU A 202 -15.23 -0.94 2.22
C LEU A 202 -15.56 -1.31 3.67
N ALA A 203 -16.75 -1.86 3.92
CA ALA A 203 -17.12 -2.31 5.26
C ALA A 203 -16.13 -3.36 5.80
N LYS A 204 -15.74 -4.32 4.95
CA LYS A 204 -14.73 -5.33 5.26
C LYS A 204 -13.36 -4.70 5.49
N ALA A 205 -12.93 -3.73 4.67
CA ALA A 205 -11.66 -3.04 4.87
C ALA A 205 -11.57 -2.32 6.22
N PHE A 206 -12.64 -1.64 6.61
CA PHE A 206 -12.71 -1.02 7.93
C PHE A 206 -12.82 -2.03 9.07
N GLU A 207 -13.38 -3.22 8.86
CA GLU A 207 -13.36 -4.29 9.87
C GLU A 207 -11.92 -4.73 10.18
N TYR A 208 -11.08 -4.90 9.15
CA TYR A 208 -9.66 -5.16 9.33
C TYR A 208 -8.95 -3.98 10.01
N ALA A 209 -9.24 -2.74 9.59
CA ALA A 209 -8.66 -1.56 10.23
C ALA A 209 -9.04 -1.49 11.72
N ALA A 210 -10.30 -1.75 12.07
CA ALA A 210 -10.80 -1.78 13.44
C ALA A 210 -10.09 -2.85 14.30
N ARG A 211 -9.71 -3.98 13.72
CA ARG A 211 -8.90 -5.00 14.40
C ARG A 211 -7.48 -4.51 14.68
N ILE A 212 -6.89 -3.77 13.74
CA ILE A 212 -5.52 -3.25 13.86
C ILE A 212 -5.45 -2.13 14.90
N VAL A 213 -6.33 -1.14 14.84
CA VAL A 213 -6.32 0.04 15.74
C VAL A 213 -6.62 -0.31 17.21
N LYS A 214 -7.13 -1.52 17.49
CA LYS A 214 -7.24 -2.05 18.86
C LYS A 214 -5.88 -2.37 19.51
N ASN A 215 -4.81 -2.46 18.73
CA ASN A 215 -3.46 -2.76 19.21
C ASN A 215 -2.62 -1.47 19.34
N ALA A 216 -1.59 -1.50 20.19
CA ALA A 216 -0.69 -0.37 20.36
C ALA A 216 -0.01 0.02 19.04
N PRO A 217 -0.14 1.27 18.55
CA PRO A 217 0.31 1.67 17.23
C PRO A 217 1.83 1.52 17.05
N LEU A 218 2.63 1.82 18.08
CA LEU A 218 4.09 1.65 18.00
C LEU A 218 4.49 0.17 17.89
N ALA A 219 3.82 -0.73 18.60
CA ALA A 219 4.06 -2.17 18.50
C ALA A 219 3.66 -2.72 17.12
N VAL A 220 2.55 -2.26 16.56
CA VAL A 220 2.12 -2.64 15.19
C VAL A 220 3.14 -2.16 14.15
N ARG A 221 3.57 -0.89 14.23
CA ARG A 221 4.58 -0.32 13.33
C ARG A 221 5.91 -1.07 13.42
N ALA A 222 6.36 -1.36 14.64
CA ALA A 222 7.56 -2.13 14.91
C ALA A 222 7.48 -3.57 14.37
N THR A 223 6.32 -4.21 14.49
CA THR A 223 6.08 -5.56 13.93
C THR A 223 6.27 -5.55 12.42
N LYS A 224 5.63 -4.61 11.71
CA LYS A 224 5.80 -4.45 10.24
C LYS A 224 7.24 -4.14 9.87
N ARG A 225 7.89 -3.23 10.59
CA ARG A 225 9.31 -2.88 10.38
C ARG A 225 10.21 -4.10 10.52
N SER A 226 10.06 -4.89 11.58
CA SER A 226 10.88 -6.08 11.83
C SER A 226 10.75 -7.10 10.69
N VAL A 227 9.52 -7.36 10.22
CA VAL A 227 9.28 -8.28 9.09
C VAL A 227 9.95 -7.77 7.81
N LEU A 228 9.69 -6.52 7.42
CA LEU A 228 10.20 -5.99 6.15
C LEU A 228 11.73 -5.84 6.14
N GLU A 229 12.34 -5.46 7.26
CA GLU A 229 13.79 -5.37 7.38
C GLU A 229 14.43 -6.77 7.47
N GLY A 230 13.79 -7.74 8.12
CA GLY A 230 14.29 -9.10 8.29
C GLY A 230 14.26 -9.95 7.03
N LEU A 231 13.30 -9.74 6.10
CA LEU A 231 13.17 -10.53 4.86
C LEU A 231 14.39 -10.49 3.92
N LYS A 232 15.32 -9.56 4.14
CA LYS A 232 16.56 -9.41 3.36
C LYS A 232 17.83 -9.81 4.13
N MET A 233 17.67 -10.35 5.34
CA MET A 233 18.77 -10.70 6.25
C MET A 233 18.87 -12.22 6.40
N ASP A 234 20.04 -12.71 6.79
CA ASP A 234 20.12 -14.07 7.35
C ASP A 234 19.39 -14.13 8.71
N MET A 235 19.07 -15.34 9.17
CA MET A 235 18.29 -15.52 10.39
C MET A 235 18.96 -14.93 11.65
N ARG A 236 20.30 -14.99 11.74
CA ARG A 236 21.04 -14.49 12.90
C ARG A 236 21.04 -12.95 12.92
N GLU A 237 21.19 -12.32 11.76
CA GLU A 237 21.05 -10.88 11.58
C GLU A 237 19.62 -10.42 11.85
N ALA A 238 18.63 -11.15 11.34
CA ALA A 238 17.22 -10.85 11.55
C ALA A 238 16.86 -10.85 13.06
N TYR A 239 17.31 -11.83 13.85
CA TYR A 239 17.08 -11.83 15.30
C TYR A 239 17.78 -10.69 16.03
N ARG A 240 18.98 -10.26 15.57
CA ARG A 240 19.62 -9.07 16.15
C ARG A 240 18.82 -7.81 15.84
N ASN A 241 18.31 -7.68 14.62
CA ASN A 241 17.46 -6.55 14.21
C ASN A 241 16.14 -6.54 15.00
N GLU A 242 15.46 -7.68 15.07
CA GLU A 242 14.23 -7.87 15.86
C GLU A 242 14.46 -7.48 17.32
N GLY A 243 15.55 -7.95 17.95
CA GLY A 243 15.86 -7.61 19.33
C GLY A 243 16.10 -6.12 19.57
N ALA A 244 16.69 -5.40 18.60
CA ALA A 244 16.85 -3.95 18.68
C ALA A 244 15.49 -3.23 18.61
N ILE A 245 14.66 -3.57 17.62
CA ILE A 245 13.30 -3.02 17.47
C ILE A 245 12.44 -3.32 18.70
N SER A 246 12.55 -4.53 19.24
CA SER A 246 11.82 -4.98 20.43
C SER A 246 12.15 -4.12 21.67
N ARG A 247 13.44 -3.81 21.88
CA ARG A 247 13.86 -2.90 22.97
C ARG A 247 13.28 -1.50 22.84
N GLU A 248 13.16 -0.97 21.61
CA GLU A 248 12.51 0.32 21.37
C GLU A 248 11.05 0.29 21.82
N VAL A 249 10.30 -0.78 21.47
CA VAL A 249 8.88 -0.94 21.87
C VAL A 249 8.74 -1.09 23.38
N PHE A 250 9.56 -1.91 24.04
CA PHE A 250 9.47 -2.12 25.49
C PHE A 250 9.73 -0.86 26.33
N ALA A 251 10.35 0.17 25.74
CA ALA A 251 10.59 1.45 26.41
C ALA A 251 9.39 2.43 26.33
N THR A 252 8.36 2.12 25.55
CA THR A 252 7.20 2.99 25.30
C THR A 252 6.22 3.03 26.48
N GLU A 253 5.37 4.06 26.53
CA GLU A 253 4.28 4.14 27.52
C GLU A 253 3.18 3.12 27.20
N ASP A 254 2.93 2.85 25.91
CA ASP A 254 1.98 1.82 25.50
C ASP A 254 2.39 0.42 26.00
N ALA A 255 3.70 0.12 26.08
CA ALA A 255 4.20 -1.13 26.65
C ALA A 255 3.96 -1.27 28.17
N LYS A 256 3.76 -0.17 28.89
CA LYS A 256 3.33 -0.18 30.30
C LYS A 256 1.81 -0.29 30.42
N GLU A 257 1.09 0.40 29.54
CA GLU A 257 -0.37 0.44 29.54
C GLU A 257 -1.01 -0.91 29.21
N GLY A 258 -0.48 -1.65 28.23
CA GLY A 258 -1.04 -2.94 27.82
C GLY A 258 -1.16 -3.94 28.97
N PRO A 259 -0.06 -4.27 29.67
CA PRO A 259 -0.09 -5.15 30.84
C PRO A 259 -0.97 -4.62 31.97
N ARG A 260 -0.96 -3.30 32.23
CA ARG A 260 -1.81 -2.67 33.25
C ARG A 260 -3.30 -2.84 32.93
N ALA A 261 -3.72 -2.50 31.71
CA ALA A 261 -5.10 -2.63 31.27
C ALA A 261 -5.59 -4.09 31.31
N PHE A 262 -4.71 -5.03 30.95
CA PHE A 262 -4.99 -6.46 31.06
C PHE A 262 -5.22 -6.89 32.52
N ALA A 263 -4.33 -6.49 33.45
CA ALA A 263 -4.48 -6.79 34.88
C ALA A 263 -5.76 -6.16 35.47
N GLU A 264 -6.12 -4.96 35.03
CA GLU A 264 -7.32 -4.20 35.44
C GLU A 264 -8.61 -4.64 34.70
N LYS A 265 -8.53 -5.60 33.76
CA LYS A 265 -9.65 -6.09 32.94
C LYS A 265 -10.42 -4.98 32.21
N ARG A 266 -9.71 -3.99 31.68
CA ARG A 266 -10.27 -2.90 30.87
C ARG A 266 -9.61 -2.83 29.50
N ALA A 267 -10.23 -2.11 28.59
CA ALA A 267 -9.59 -1.78 27.32
C ALA A 267 -8.36 -0.87 27.57
N PRO A 268 -7.23 -1.13 26.87
CA PRO A 268 -6.07 -0.25 26.92
C PRO A 268 -6.35 1.08 26.22
N ARG A 269 -5.68 2.13 26.67
CA ARG A 269 -5.72 3.46 26.05
C ARG A 269 -4.36 3.78 25.46
N TRP A 270 -4.22 3.54 24.16
CA TRP A 270 -2.97 3.79 23.45
C TRP A 270 -2.75 5.28 23.23
N THR A 271 -1.51 5.71 23.40
CA THR A 271 -1.08 7.10 23.20
C THR A 271 -0.08 7.26 22.07
N GLY A 272 0.47 6.15 21.55
CA GLY A 272 1.48 6.17 20.50
C GLY A 272 2.79 6.80 20.95
N ARG A 273 3.13 6.66 22.24
CA ARG A 273 4.33 7.21 22.89
C ARG A 273 5.04 6.13 23.69
#